data_AF-A0A3N5ZH66-F1
#
_entry.id   AF-A0A3N5ZH66-F1
#
_cell.length_a   1.000
_cell.length_b   1.000
_cell.length_c   1.000
_cell.angle_alpha   90.00
_cell.angle_beta   90.00
_cell.angle_gamma   90.00
#
_symmetry.space_group_name_H-M   'P 1'
#
loop_
_entity.id
_entity.type
_entity.pdbx_description
1 polymer ?
#
loop_
_entity_poly.entity_id
_entity_poly.type
_entity_poly.pdbx_seq_one_letter_code
_entity_poly.pdbx_strand_id
1 'polypeptide(L)'
;MSGRRIAALLLFASAFGAGIGWSQPGPSRQVTAVRAASPPAIDGRLDDPVWAEVPQVSGFLQRDPIEGEPALDDTRVRVAYDDGALYLAAHLLDREPGAIVRQLSRRDVAVEADLLVVYLDP
;
A
#
# COMPACT_ATOMS: atom_id res chain seq x y z
N MET A 1 -44.05 5.83 57.12
CA MET A 1 -42.60 5.84 57.41
C MET A 1 -42.06 4.49 56.96
N SER A 2 -41.54 4.41 55.72
CA SER A 2 -40.10 4.35 55.39
C SER A 2 -39.46 3.01 55.84
N GLY A 3 -38.87 2.17 54.98
CA GLY A 3 -38.36 2.41 53.63
C GLY A 3 -38.07 1.12 52.86
N ARG A 4 -38.12 1.23 51.53
CA ARG A 4 -37.79 0.18 50.57
C ARG A 4 -36.26 0.17 50.40
N ARG A 5 -35.60 -0.92 50.77
CA ARG A 5 -34.18 -1.14 50.47
C ARG A 5 -34.06 -1.62 49.03
N ILE A 6 -33.64 -0.74 48.13
CA ILE A 6 -33.22 -1.11 46.77
C ILE A 6 -31.75 -1.52 46.87
N ALA A 7 -31.47 -2.81 46.71
CA ALA A 7 -30.12 -3.30 46.50
C ALA A 7 -29.79 -3.12 45.01
N ALA A 8 -28.96 -2.14 44.69
CA ALA A 8 -28.38 -2.00 43.36
C ALA A 8 -27.11 -2.86 43.30
N LEU A 9 -27.18 -4.01 42.60
CA LEU A 9 -25.99 -4.75 42.18
C LEU A 9 -25.43 -4.06 40.93
N LEU A 10 -24.33 -3.33 41.08
CA LEU A 10 -23.53 -2.88 39.93
C LEU A 10 -22.47 -3.95 39.65
N LEU A 11 -22.77 -4.84 38.70
CA LEU A 11 -21.77 -5.69 38.07
C LEU A 11 -21.01 -4.84 37.04
N PHE A 12 -19.83 -4.36 37.39
CA PHE A 12 -18.87 -3.86 36.41
C PHE A 12 -18.18 -5.06 35.78
N ALA A 13 -18.68 -5.53 34.64
CA ALA A 13 -17.97 -6.50 33.81
C ALA A 13 -16.89 -5.76 33.02
N SER A 14 -15.68 -5.72 33.58
CA SER A 14 -14.49 -5.19 32.90
C SER A 14 -14.05 -6.17 31.81
N ALA A 15 -14.61 -6.04 30.60
CA ALA A 15 -14.07 -6.68 29.41
C ALA A 15 -13.29 -5.64 28.60
N PHE A 16 -12.11 -5.25 29.08
CA PHE A 16 -11.12 -4.57 28.25
C PHE A 16 -10.03 -5.57 27.88
N GLY A 17 -10.40 -6.45 26.95
CA GLY A 17 -9.50 -7.34 26.25
C GLY A 17 -9.44 -6.95 24.78
N ALA A 18 -9.18 -5.68 24.47
CA ALA A 18 -8.62 -5.35 23.17
C ALA A 18 -7.16 -5.80 23.21
N GLY A 19 -6.95 -7.10 23.00
CA GLY A 19 -5.63 -7.58 22.65
C GLY A 19 -5.20 -6.74 21.45
N ILE A 20 -4.08 -6.03 21.58
CA ILE A 20 -3.32 -5.56 20.43
C ILE A 20 -2.82 -6.84 19.79
N GLY A 21 -3.70 -7.46 18.99
CA GLY A 21 -3.34 -8.59 18.18
C GLY A 21 -2.38 -8.04 17.16
N TRP A 22 -1.09 -8.35 17.33
CA TRP A 22 -0.14 -8.23 16.25
C TRP A 22 -0.76 -8.95 15.06
N SER A 23 -1.13 -8.19 14.03
CA SER A 23 -1.63 -8.74 12.78
C SER A 23 -0.61 -9.78 12.35
N GLN A 24 -1.05 -11.04 12.31
CA GLN A 24 -0.17 -12.09 11.81
C GLN A 24 0.12 -11.74 10.35
N PRO A 25 1.39 -11.76 9.90
CA PRO A 25 1.70 -11.51 8.51
C PRO A 25 0.81 -12.42 7.67
N GLY A 26 -0.05 -11.81 6.86
CA GLY A 26 -0.84 -12.55 5.89
C GLY A 26 0.09 -13.34 4.98
N PRO A 27 -0.43 -14.35 4.25
CA PRO A 27 0.37 -15.06 3.27
C PRO A 27 1.11 -14.06 2.36
N SER A 28 2.41 -14.27 2.15
CA SER A 28 3.23 -13.38 1.34
C SER A 28 2.63 -13.31 -0.07
N ARG A 29 2.31 -12.09 -0.51
CA ARG A 29 1.80 -11.89 -1.85
C ARG A 29 2.92 -12.10 -2.86
N GLN A 30 2.76 -13.08 -3.72
CA GLN A 30 3.70 -13.34 -4.81
C GLN A 30 3.29 -12.54 -6.05
N VAL A 31 4.29 -12.06 -6.77
CA VAL A 31 4.12 -11.35 -8.04
C VAL A 31 4.98 -12.04 -9.09
N THR A 32 4.45 -12.20 -10.30
CA THR A 32 5.19 -12.77 -11.43
C THR A 32 5.81 -11.64 -12.23
N ALA A 33 7.13 -11.62 -12.31
CA ALA A 33 7.85 -10.76 -13.24
C ALA A 33 7.98 -11.46 -14.61
N VAL A 34 7.88 -10.69 -15.70
CA VAL A 34 8.05 -11.22 -17.07
C VAL A 34 9.38 -10.75 -17.64
N ARG A 35 10.08 -11.65 -18.35
CA ARG A 35 11.33 -11.28 -19.04
C ARG A 35 11.02 -10.43 -20.26
N ALA A 36 11.58 -9.23 -20.33
CA ALA A 36 11.47 -8.35 -21.47
C ALA A 36 12.31 -8.86 -22.64
N ALA A 37 11.74 -8.87 -23.85
CA ALA A 37 12.49 -9.17 -25.08
C ALA A 37 13.38 -8.00 -25.51
N SER A 38 13.01 -6.77 -25.14
CA SER A 38 13.80 -5.55 -25.33
C SER A 38 13.54 -4.61 -24.15
N PRO A 39 14.54 -3.83 -23.71
CA PRO A 39 14.37 -2.86 -22.64
C PRO A 39 13.26 -1.85 -22.94
N PRO A 40 12.30 -1.59 -22.03
CA PRO A 40 11.34 -0.51 -22.18
C PRO A 40 12.02 0.86 -22.03
N ALA A 41 11.39 1.90 -22.58
CA ALA A 41 11.85 3.27 -22.38
C ALA A 41 11.58 3.73 -20.94
N ILE A 42 12.51 4.48 -20.35
CA ILE A 42 12.36 5.04 -18.99
C ILE A 42 11.90 6.50 -19.10
N ASP A 43 10.69 6.69 -19.60
CA ASP A 43 10.09 8.01 -19.87
C ASP A 43 8.74 8.23 -19.16
N GLY A 44 8.28 7.25 -18.39
CA GLY A 44 7.02 7.28 -17.66
C GLY A 44 5.79 6.89 -18.50
N ARG A 45 5.96 6.48 -19.76
CA ARG A 45 4.89 5.97 -20.61
C ARG A 45 4.85 4.44 -20.52
N LEU A 46 3.65 3.89 -20.51
CA LEU A 46 3.40 2.44 -20.39
C LEU A 46 2.90 1.84 -21.71
N ASP A 47 3.43 2.31 -22.84
CA ASP A 47 3.04 1.89 -24.19
C ASP A 47 4.02 0.92 -24.86
N ASP A 48 5.14 0.58 -24.20
CA ASP A 48 6.03 -0.51 -24.66
C ASP A 48 5.36 -1.90 -24.62
N PRO A 49 5.66 -2.81 -25.57
CA PRO A 49 4.99 -4.11 -25.68
C PRO A 49 5.01 -4.97 -24.42
N VAL A 50 6.11 -4.96 -23.67
CA VAL A 50 6.27 -5.77 -22.46
C VAL A 50 5.16 -5.50 -21.42
N TRP A 51 4.65 -4.27 -21.35
CA TRP A 51 3.64 -3.89 -20.36
C TRP A 51 2.26 -4.48 -20.62
N ALA A 52 1.98 -4.92 -21.85
CA ALA A 52 0.77 -5.66 -22.19
C ALA A 52 0.82 -7.13 -21.75
N GLU A 53 2.02 -7.70 -21.61
CA GLU A 53 2.24 -9.11 -21.27
C GLU A 53 2.37 -9.33 -19.76
N VAL A 54 2.86 -8.32 -19.03
CA VAL A 54 3.09 -8.42 -17.59
C VAL A 54 1.76 -8.36 -16.82
N PRO A 55 1.47 -9.35 -15.94
CA PRO A 55 0.31 -9.28 -15.06
C PRO A 55 0.32 -8.02 -14.19
N GLN A 56 -0.81 -7.32 -14.14
CA GLN A 56 -0.97 -6.14 -13.29
C GLN A 56 -1.25 -6.56 -11.84
N VAL A 57 -0.40 -6.09 -10.93
CA VAL A 57 -0.58 -6.19 -9.48
C VAL A 57 -1.44 -5.01 -9.01
N SER A 58 -2.51 -5.28 -8.27
CA SER A 58 -3.45 -4.28 -7.73
C SER A 58 -4.10 -4.77 -6.44
N GLY A 59 -4.92 -3.96 -5.77
CA GLY A 59 -5.55 -4.34 -4.50
C GLY A 59 -4.54 -4.34 -3.35
N PHE A 60 -3.76 -3.26 -3.27
CA PHE A 60 -2.88 -2.98 -2.14
C PHE A 60 -3.71 -2.67 -0.89
N LEU A 61 -3.14 -2.97 0.27
CA LEU A 61 -3.73 -2.63 1.56
C LEU A 61 -3.05 -1.35 2.08
N GLN A 62 -3.80 -0.56 2.82
CA GLN A 62 -3.26 0.63 3.47
C GLN A 62 -2.76 0.31 4.88
N ARG A 63 -1.79 1.10 5.34
CA ARG A 63 -1.37 1.13 6.75
C ARG A 63 -2.19 2.16 7.54
N ASP A 64 -2.49 3.29 6.90
CA ASP A 64 -3.19 4.42 7.47
C ASP A 64 -4.43 4.75 6.59
N PRO A 65 -5.54 5.26 7.15
CA PRO A 65 -5.80 5.44 8.58
C PRO A 65 -6.18 4.13 9.31
N ILE A 66 -6.59 3.10 8.57
CA ILE A 66 -6.99 1.80 9.13
C ILE A 66 -6.14 0.72 8.47
N GLU A 67 -5.24 0.13 9.23
CA GLU A 67 -4.31 -0.89 8.77
C GLU A 67 -5.04 -2.14 8.25
N GLY A 68 -4.58 -2.65 7.10
CA GLY A 68 -5.04 -3.92 6.54
C GLY A 68 -6.33 -3.82 5.71
N GLU A 69 -7.00 -2.67 5.72
CA GLU A 69 -8.12 -2.41 4.80
C GLU A 69 -7.61 -2.15 3.37
N PRO A 70 -8.46 -2.34 2.34
CA PRO A 70 -8.13 -1.94 0.98
C PRO A 70 -7.69 -0.47 0.92
N ALA A 71 -6.63 -0.17 0.16
CA ALA A 71 -6.20 1.20 -0.04
C ALA A 71 -7.29 2.05 -0.70
N LEU A 72 -7.47 3.29 -0.22
CA LEU A 72 -8.47 4.22 -0.74
C LEU A 72 -8.18 4.66 -2.19
N ASP A 73 -6.90 4.72 -2.52
CA ASP A 73 -6.35 5.14 -3.79
C ASP A 73 -5.72 3.93 -4.50
N ASP A 74 -6.12 3.68 -5.75
CA ASP A 74 -5.72 2.48 -6.48
C ASP A 74 -4.26 2.60 -6.94
N THR A 75 -3.47 1.57 -6.62
CA THR A 75 -2.08 1.45 -7.06
C THR A 75 -1.95 0.22 -7.94
N ARG A 76 -1.37 0.42 -9.13
CA ARG A 76 -1.17 -0.63 -10.12
C ARG A 76 0.30 -0.77 -10.44
N VAL A 77 0.85 -1.96 -10.23
CA VAL A 77 2.26 -2.25 -10.47
C VAL A 77 2.41 -3.37 -11.49
N ARG A 78 3.37 -3.24 -12.39
CA ARG A 78 3.86 -4.30 -13.27
C ARG A 78 5.37 -4.42 -13.09
N VAL A 79 5.87 -5.64 -13.11
CA VAL A 79 7.29 -5.94 -12.95
C VAL A 79 7.78 -6.72 -14.16
N ALA A 80 8.80 -6.20 -14.83
CA ALA A 80 9.51 -6.88 -15.90
C ALA A 80 11.00 -6.92 -15.59
N TYR A 81 11.77 -7.75 -16.27
CA TYR A 81 13.22 -7.81 -16.09
C TYR A 81 13.94 -8.27 -17.36
N ASP A 82 15.23 -8.02 -17.46
CA ASP A 82 16.13 -8.70 -18.39
C ASP A 82 17.43 -9.08 -17.69
N ASP A 83 18.50 -9.35 -18.45
CA ASP A 83 19.79 -9.75 -17.86
C ASP A 83 20.51 -8.57 -17.15
N GLY A 84 20.09 -7.32 -17.40
CA GLY A 84 20.75 -6.12 -16.90
C GLY A 84 19.94 -5.33 -15.87
N ALA A 85 18.61 -5.43 -15.87
CA ALA A 85 17.77 -4.60 -15.00
C ALA A 85 16.45 -5.26 -14.58
N LEU A 86 15.91 -4.75 -13.46
CA LEU A 86 14.52 -4.89 -13.05
C LEU A 86 13.77 -3.61 -13.45
N TYR A 87 12.67 -3.75 -14.16
CA TYR A 87 11.81 -2.66 -14.59
C TYR A 87 10.51 -2.67 -13.80
N LEU A 88 10.18 -1.53 -13.19
CA LEU A 88 8.93 -1.34 -12.48
C LEU A 88 8.10 -0.25 -13.17
N ALA A 89 6.89 -0.63 -13.57
CA ALA A 89 5.87 0.31 -14.01
C ALA A 89 4.83 0.45 -12.90
N ALA A 90 4.68 1.65 -12.36
CA ALA A 90 3.73 1.94 -11.31
C ALA A 90 2.80 3.10 -11.73
N HIS A 91 1.50 2.87 -11.66
CA HIS A 91 0.49 3.89 -11.81
C HIS A 91 -0.22 4.04 -10.46
N LEU A 92 0.03 5.18 -9.82
CA LEU A 92 -0.52 5.56 -8.53
C LEU A 92 -1.66 6.55 -8.83
N LEU A 93 -2.90 6.11 -8.66
CA LEU A 93 -4.05 6.99 -8.88
C LEU A 93 -4.23 7.85 -7.64
N ASP A 94 -4.37 9.16 -7.83
CA ASP A 94 -4.72 10.12 -6.79
C ASP A 94 -6.15 10.62 -7.05
N ARG A 95 -7.02 10.59 -6.04
CA ARG A 95 -8.40 11.07 -6.14
C ARG A 95 -8.52 12.59 -6.14
N GLU A 96 -7.49 13.29 -5.69
CA GLU A 96 -7.37 14.74 -5.64
C GLU A 96 -6.15 15.21 -6.48
N PRO A 97 -6.09 14.91 -7.79
CA PRO A 97 -4.90 15.19 -8.60
C PRO A 97 -4.55 16.68 -8.71
N GLY A 98 -5.50 17.58 -8.39
CA GLY A 98 -5.26 19.02 -8.32
C GLY A 98 -4.49 19.47 -7.07
N ALA A 99 -4.38 18.62 -6.04
CA ALA A 99 -3.65 18.87 -4.81
C ALA A 99 -2.19 18.39 -4.89
N ILE A 100 -1.81 17.63 -5.92
CA ILE A 100 -0.45 17.10 -6.08
C ILE A 100 0.55 18.26 -6.15
N VAL A 101 1.46 18.28 -5.17
CA VAL A 101 2.49 19.31 -5.05
C VAL A 101 3.57 19.08 -6.08
N ARG A 102 3.95 20.12 -6.84
CA ARG A 102 4.96 20.03 -7.92
C ARG A 102 6.29 20.68 -7.52
N GLN A 103 6.72 20.44 -6.29
CA GLN A 103 7.97 20.99 -5.81
C GLN A 103 9.15 20.19 -6.37
N LEU A 104 10.08 20.88 -7.02
CA LEU A 104 11.35 20.28 -7.41
C LEU A 104 12.29 20.28 -6.21
N SER A 105 12.80 19.10 -5.84
CA SER A 105 13.87 18.94 -4.89
C SER A 105 15.14 18.47 -5.57
N ARG A 106 16.29 18.61 -4.89
CA ARG A 106 17.50 17.91 -5.33
C ARG A 106 17.37 16.43 -4.98
N ARG A 107 18.03 15.60 -5.78
CA ARG A 107 18.21 14.18 -5.48
C ARG A 107 18.72 14.02 -4.04
N ASP A 108 18.18 13.02 -3.34
CA ASP A 108 18.53 12.64 -1.96
C ASP A 108 18.20 13.70 -0.90
N VAL A 109 17.30 14.65 -1.20
CA VAL A 109 16.74 15.59 -0.22
C VAL A 109 15.32 15.18 0.13
N ALA A 110 15.07 14.96 1.43
CA ALA A 110 13.74 14.71 1.94
C ALA A 110 12.87 15.96 1.77
N VAL A 111 11.74 15.80 1.09
CA VAL A 111 10.70 16.81 0.93
C VAL A 111 9.34 16.18 1.14
N GLU A 112 8.34 17.00 1.40
CA GLU A 112 6.95 16.58 1.34
C GLU A 112 6.59 16.27 -0.11
N ALA A 113 6.40 14.98 -0.41
CA ALA A 113 6.10 14.45 -1.74
C ALA A 113 5.46 13.07 -1.59
N ASP A 114 4.71 12.66 -2.60
CA ASP A 114 4.29 11.27 -2.73
C ASP A 114 5.46 10.39 -3.14
N LEU A 115 5.54 9.19 -2.57
CA LEU A 115 6.69 8.30 -2.75
C LEU A 115 6.25 6.88 -3.13
N LEU A 116 6.97 6.29 -4.08
CA LEU A 116 7.02 4.84 -4.27
C LEU A 116 8.39 4.35 -3.80
N VAL A 117 8.40 3.42 -2.84
CA VAL A 117 9.63 2.83 -2.30
C VAL A 117 9.69 1.35 -2.66
N VAL A 118 10.83 0.90 -3.16
CA VAL A 118 11.09 -0.50 -3.52
C VAL A 118 12.22 -1.03 -2.65
N TYR A 119 11.97 -2.13 -1.94
CA TYR A 119 12.98 -2.86 -1.18
C TYR A 119 13.36 -4.12 -1.95
N LEU A 120 14.66 -4.37 -2.09
CA LEU A 120 15.21 -5.56 -2.73
C LEU A 120 16.12 -6.27 -1.74
N ASP A 121 15.93 -7.57 -1.58
CA ASP A 121 16.74 -8.47 -0.73
C ASP A 121 17.20 -9.67 -1.57
N PRO A 122 18.46 -9.66 -2.08
CA PRO A 122 18.97 -10.65 -3.02
C PRO A 122 19.60 -11.89 -2.37
#